data_AF-A0A8S1D617-F1
#
_entry.id   AF-A0A8S1D617-F1
#
_cell.length_a   1.000
_cell.length_b   1.000
_cell.length_c   1.000
_cell.angle_alpha   90.00
_cell.angle_beta   90.00
_cell.angle_gamma   90.00
#
_symmetry.space_group_name_H-M   'P 1'
#
loop_
_entity.id
_entity.type
_entity.pdbx_description
1 polymer ?
#
loop_
_entity_poly.entity_id
_entity_poly.type
_entity_poly.pdbx_seq_one_letter_code
_entity_poly.pdbx_strand_id
1 'polypeptide(L)'
;MQHAGNVKALETEEKKEQGSDEEDYMNFQRCELLLKERKFNEAEELVLSTLRSAEERDSIHLITYGKELMAALAMERGEFSKAEEILSGAINLLLSVGYSKENNDVIFLTIEMTNNLVKKAFKETDANKAKVWMTVAHNGYRLLKKKLLRRIDVGAKHEQTYMLLSMVYEGVAEMYSTRGILMKARSNYEKAISWGEKGFGGNMRMISLLNGLYNICMRQYNVPVAIFYLEKAIVLARKSGDQRLAEMLVKYGLILMLYGHLDQALKSCGEGLDLSKKAKDSKTVSEADECLNRINSQFL
;
A
#
# COMPACT_ATOMS: atom_id res chain seq x y z
N MET A 1 48.77 -23.53 9.36
CA MET A 1 48.21 -23.28 8.01
C MET A 1 46.74 -23.68 7.87
N GLN A 2 46.22 -24.70 8.57
CA GLN A 2 44.79 -25.07 8.51
C GLN A 2 43.82 -24.02 9.11
N HIS A 3 44.23 -23.27 10.15
CA HIS A 3 43.35 -22.26 10.77
C HIS A 3 43.05 -21.05 9.88
N ALA A 4 44.01 -20.63 9.03
CA ALA A 4 43.83 -19.49 8.13
C ALA A 4 42.98 -19.84 6.89
N GLY A 5 42.88 -21.12 6.52
CA GLY A 5 42.01 -21.59 5.44
C GLY A 5 40.53 -21.61 5.82
N ASN A 6 40.22 -22.00 7.06
CA ASN A 6 38.83 -22.02 7.56
C ASN A 6 38.25 -20.61 7.77
N VAL A 7 39.03 -19.66 8.29
CA VAL A 7 38.57 -18.27 8.46
C VAL A 7 38.27 -17.62 7.12
N LYS A 8 39.12 -17.87 6.10
CA LYS A 8 38.91 -17.34 4.76
C LYS A 8 37.70 -17.95 4.06
N ALA A 9 37.40 -19.23 4.29
CA ALA A 9 36.22 -19.91 3.77
C ALA A 9 34.92 -19.34 4.37
N LEU A 10 34.88 -19.18 5.70
CA LEU A 10 33.77 -18.57 6.43
C LEU A 10 33.52 -17.12 6.00
N GLU A 11 34.57 -16.30 5.81
CA GLU A 11 34.43 -14.93 5.30
C GLU A 11 33.90 -14.88 3.85
N THR A 12 34.18 -15.90 3.01
CA THR A 12 33.58 -16.00 1.67
C THR A 12 32.13 -16.49 1.70
N GLU A 13 31.76 -17.35 2.64
CA GLU A 13 30.38 -17.83 2.81
C GLU A 13 29.50 -16.71 3.37
N GLU A 14 29.93 -15.98 4.39
CA GLU A 14 29.22 -14.80 4.91
C GLU A 14 29.02 -13.72 3.86
N LYS A 15 30.03 -13.46 3.00
CA LYS A 15 29.90 -12.51 1.89
C LYS A 15 28.96 -12.98 0.78
N LYS A 16 28.90 -14.30 0.54
CA LYS A 16 27.95 -14.89 -0.42
C LYS A 16 26.53 -14.90 0.12
N GLU A 17 26.35 -15.21 1.40
CA GLU A 17 25.05 -15.14 2.09
C GLU A 17 24.54 -13.71 2.13
N GLN A 18 25.39 -12.73 2.46
CA GLN A 18 25.03 -11.30 2.39
C GLN A 18 24.64 -10.87 0.97
N GLY A 19 25.41 -11.28 -0.06
CA GLY A 19 25.07 -10.99 -1.45
C GLY A 19 23.75 -11.63 -1.90
N SER A 20 23.44 -12.83 -1.41
CA SER A 20 22.19 -13.55 -1.71
C SER A 20 20.98 -12.99 -0.96
N ASP A 21 21.17 -12.47 0.26
CA ASP A 21 20.11 -11.76 1.01
C ASP A 21 19.74 -10.44 0.34
N GLU A 22 20.74 -9.70 -0.15
CA GLU A 22 20.52 -8.48 -0.92
C GLU A 22 19.76 -8.77 -2.22
N GLU A 23 20.12 -9.84 -2.95
CA GLU A 23 19.43 -10.24 -4.17
C GLU A 23 17.95 -10.59 -3.90
N ASP A 24 17.68 -11.38 -2.87
CA ASP A 24 16.32 -11.74 -2.49
C ASP A 24 15.49 -10.53 -2.06
N TYR A 25 16.11 -9.61 -1.32
CA TYR A 25 15.47 -8.34 -0.94
C TYR A 25 15.08 -7.52 -2.18
N MET A 26 15.98 -7.41 -3.17
CA MET A 26 15.70 -6.72 -4.43
C MET A 26 14.62 -7.43 -5.25
N ASN A 27 14.60 -8.77 -5.24
CA ASN A 27 13.55 -9.55 -5.90
C ASN A 27 12.17 -9.32 -5.26
N PHE A 28 12.09 -9.24 -3.92
CA PHE A 28 10.85 -8.89 -3.24
C PHE A 28 10.39 -7.45 -3.53
N GLN A 29 11.31 -6.48 -3.61
CA GLN A 29 10.95 -5.13 -4.08
C GLN A 29 10.41 -5.14 -5.51
N ARG A 30 10.95 -6.00 -6.38
CA ARG A 30 10.42 -6.19 -7.73
C ARG A 30 9.04 -6.85 -7.71
N CYS A 31 8.77 -7.81 -6.82
CA CYS A 31 7.43 -8.35 -6.59
C CYS A 31 6.43 -7.26 -6.19
N GLU A 32 6.80 -6.32 -5.31
CA GLU A 32 5.92 -5.19 -4.96
C GLU A 32 5.55 -4.34 -6.19
N LEU A 33 6.51 -4.11 -7.09
CA LEU A 33 6.26 -3.39 -8.34
C LEU A 33 5.30 -4.17 -9.25
N LEU A 34 5.52 -5.47 -9.43
CA LEU A 34 4.64 -6.33 -10.23
C LEU A 34 3.21 -6.39 -9.66
N LEU A 35 3.07 -6.43 -8.32
CA LEU A 35 1.79 -6.32 -7.63
C LEU A 35 1.07 -5.01 -7.96
N LYS A 36 1.79 -3.89 -7.93
CA LYS A 36 1.24 -2.56 -8.28
C LYS A 36 0.82 -2.49 -9.74
N GLU A 37 1.58 -3.11 -10.64
CA GLU A 37 1.28 -3.23 -12.06
C GLU A 37 0.18 -4.27 -12.36
N ARG A 38 -0.38 -4.93 -11.34
CA ARG A 38 -1.38 -6.01 -11.45
C ARG A 38 -0.91 -7.22 -12.26
N LYS A 39 0.41 -7.41 -12.37
CA LYS A 39 1.04 -8.58 -12.99
C LYS A 39 1.13 -9.73 -11.99
N PHE A 40 -0.02 -10.19 -11.53
CA PHE A 40 -0.11 -11.11 -10.39
C PHE A 40 0.60 -12.45 -10.62
N ASN A 41 0.60 -12.96 -11.85
CA ASN A 41 1.25 -14.25 -12.15
C ASN A 41 2.79 -14.13 -12.12
N GLU A 42 3.34 -13.09 -12.75
CA GLU A 42 4.78 -12.79 -12.69
C GLU A 42 5.23 -12.54 -11.23
N ALA A 43 4.40 -11.81 -10.46
CA ALA A 43 4.67 -11.56 -9.05
C ALA A 43 4.69 -12.84 -8.21
N GLU A 44 3.75 -13.77 -8.46
CA GLU A 44 3.66 -15.06 -7.77
C GLU A 44 4.85 -15.97 -8.09
N GLU A 45 5.24 -16.08 -9.36
CA GLU A 45 6.42 -16.88 -9.74
C GLU A 45 7.70 -16.36 -9.09
N LEU A 46 7.88 -15.03 -9.10
CA LEU A 46 9.06 -14.42 -8.49
C LEU A 46 9.06 -14.59 -6.97
N VAL A 47 7.96 -14.28 -6.27
CA VAL A 47 7.92 -14.38 -4.81
C VAL A 47 8.10 -15.83 -4.33
N LEU A 48 7.56 -16.82 -5.06
CA LEU A 48 7.71 -18.23 -4.69
C LEU A 48 9.14 -18.73 -4.83
N SER A 49 9.84 -18.29 -5.88
CA SER A 49 11.24 -18.68 -6.09
C SER A 49 12.16 -18.00 -5.07
N THR A 50 11.96 -16.70 -4.81
CA THR A 50 12.70 -15.94 -3.79
C THR A 50 12.41 -16.45 -2.37
N LEU A 51 11.15 -16.74 -2.03
CA LEU A 51 10.79 -17.27 -0.71
C LEU A 51 11.45 -18.63 -0.45
N ARG A 52 11.54 -19.50 -1.47
CA ARG A 52 12.23 -20.78 -1.33
C ARG A 52 13.72 -20.58 -1.01
N SER A 53 14.38 -19.64 -1.68
CA SER A 53 15.78 -19.32 -1.39
C SER A 53 15.96 -18.76 0.03
N ALA A 54 15.03 -17.93 0.50
CA ALA A 54 15.03 -17.44 1.87
C ALA A 54 14.79 -18.54 2.92
N GLU A 55 13.93 -19.52 2.61
CA GLU A 55 13.67 -20.70 3.45
C GLU A 55 14.88 -21.64 3.54
N GLU A 56 15.57 -21.88 2.42
CA GLU A 56 16.81 -22.69 2.39
C GLU A 56 17.93 -22.09 3.26
N ARG A 57 17.86 -20.79 3.52
CA ARG A 57 18.85 -20.03 4.30
C ARG A 57 18.35 -19.65 5.70
N ASP A 58 17.18 -20.14 6.10
CA ASP A 58 16.54 -19.86 7.39
C ASP A 58 16.45 -18.35 7.74
N SER A 59 16.36 -17.48 6.73
CA SER A 59 16.31 -16.03 6.92
C SER A 59 14.90 -15.60 7.33
N ILE A 60 14.63 -15.61 8.64
CA ILE A 60 13.30 -15.30 9.21
C ILE A 60 12.74 -13.98 8.68
N HIS A 61 13.58 -12.97 8.49
CA HIS A 61 13.17 -11.66 7.97
C HIS A 61 12.67 -11.77 6.51
N LEU A 62 13.44 -12.41 5.64
CA LEU A 62 13.08 -12.61 4.23
C LEU A 62 11.90 -13.57 4.06
N ILE A 63 11.83 -14.63 4.88
CA ILE A 63 10.68 -15.54 4.90
C ILE A 63 9.40 -14.77 5.26
N THR A 64 9.49 -13.87 6.25
CA THR A 64 8.35 -13.05 6.65
C THR A 64 7.94 -12.09 5.54
N TYR A 65 8.89 -11.42 4.89
CA TYR A 65 8.61 -10.52 3.78
C TYR A 65 8.00 -11.24 2.57
N GLY A 66 8.51 -12.41 2.20
CA GLY A 66 7.90 -13.24 1.15
C GLY A 66 6.48 -13.68 1.48
N LYS A 67 6.20 -14.03 2.75
CA LYS A 67 4.84 -14.34 3.23
C LYS A 67 3.91 -13.12 3.18
N GLU A 68 4.40 -11.92 3.48
CA GLU A 68 3.63 -10.68 3.32
C GLU A 68 3.18 -10.47 1.87
N LEU A 69 4.10 -10.63 0.92
CA LEU A 69 3.80 -10.49 -0.51
C LEU A 69 2.85 -11.58 -1.02
N MET A 70 3.01 -12.81 -0.56
CA MET A 70 2.08 -13.91 -0.86
C MET A 70 0.68 -13.66 -0.31
N ALA A 71 0.57 -13.12 0.91
CA ALA A 71 -0.71 -12.73 1.48
C ALA A 71 -1.35 -11.58 0.70
N ALA A 72 -0.56 -10.58 0.28
CA ALA A 72 -1.04 -9.49 -0.57
C ALA A 72 -1.57 -10.01 -1.92
N LEU A 73 -0.87 -10.93 -2.57
CA LEU A 73 -1.33 -11.60 -3.79
C LEU A 73 -2.67 -12.33 -3.58
N ALA A 74 -2.78 -13.12 -2.51
CA ALA A 74 -4.01 -13.81 -2.16
C ALA A 74 -5.16 -12.82 -1.93
N MET A 75 -4.91 -11.70 -1.25
CA MET A 75 -5.90 -10.64 -1.04
C MET A 75 -6.38 -10.00 -2.35
N GLU A 76 -5.47 -9.70 -3.28
CA GLU A 76 -5.82 -9.11 -4.58
C GLU A 76 -6.62 -10.08 -5.47
N ARG A 77 -6.41 -11.39 -5.30
CA ARG A 77 -7.22 -12.45 -5.94
C ARG A 77 -8.54 -12.76 -5.23
N GLY A 78 -8.78 -12.17 -4.05
CA GLY A 78 -9.97 -12.46 -3.24
C GLY A 78 -9.87 -13.79 -2.45
N GLU A 79 -8.70 -14.41 -2.39
CA GLU A 79 -8.38 -15.63 -1.63
C GLU A 79 -8.18 -15.31 -0.13
N PHE A 80 -9.14 -14.64 0.50
CA PHE A 80 -8.98 -14.06 1.85
C PHE A 80 -8.67 -15.07 2.95
N SER A 81 -9.16 -16.30 2.85
CA SER A 81 -8.85 -17.37 3.81
C SER A 81 -7.40 -17.83 3.71
N LYS A 82 -6.86 -17.91 2.48
CA LYS A 82 -5.45 -18.23 2.25
C LYS A 82 -4.54 -17.11 2.76
N ALA A 83 -4.91 -15.85 2.51
CA ALA A 83 -4.19 -14.71 3.08
C ALA A 83 -4.17 -14.74 4.61
N GLU A 84 -5.29 -15.07 5.25
CA GLU A 84 -5.39 -15.21 6.71
C GLU A 84 -4.50 -16.32 7.26
N GLU A 85 -4.44 -17.47 6.58
CA GLU A 85 -3.55 -18.59 6.93
C GLU A 85 -2.07 -18.19 6.83
N ILE A 86 -1.67 -17.56 5.72
CA ILE A 86 -0.29 -17.12 5.48
C ILE A 86 0.15 -16.10 6.55
N LEU A 87 -0.68 -15.08 6.81
CA LEU A 87 -0.40 -14.04 7.80
C LEU A 87 -0.33 -14.62 9.22
N SER A 88 -1.26 -15.52 9.57
CA SER A 88 -1.22 -16.20 10.87
C SER A 88 0.05 -17.04 11.03
N GLY A 89 0.46 -17.74 9.97
CA GLY A 89 1.72 -18.50 9.94
C GLY A 89 2.94 -17.60 10.12
N ALA A 90 2.99 -16.44 9.45
CA ALA A 90 4.08 -15.47 9.60
C ALA A 90 4.14 -14.88 11.02
N ILE A 91 2.99 -14.49 11.59
CA ILE A 91 2.92 -14.00 12.97
C ILE A 91 3.41 -15.07 13.96
N ASN A 92 2.93 -16.30 13.81
CA ASN A 92 3.34 -17.41 14.69
C ASN A 92 4.82 -17.74 14.59
N LEU A 93 5.40 -17.64 13.38
CA LEU A 93 6.85 -17.80 13.18
C LEU A 93 7.63 -16.72 13.95
N LEU A 94 7.28 -15.43 13.82
CA LEU A 94 7.95 -14.37 14.57
C LEU A 94 7.84 -14.58 16.09
N LEU A 95 6.66 -14.97 16.58
CA LEU A 95 6.44 -15.23 18.00
C LEU A 95 7.26 -16.44 18.50
N SER A 96 7.41 -17.50 17.69
CA SER A 96 8.16 -18.70 18.09
C SER A 96 9.67 -18.45 18.21
N VAL A 97 10.20 -17.52 17.42
CA VAL A 97 11.61 -17.09 17.49
C VAL A 97 11.85 -15.97 18.51
N GLY A 98 10.85 -15.63 19.32
CA GLY A 98 10.98 -14.75 20.48
C GLY A 98 10.59 -13.28 20.24
N TYR A 99 10.05 -12.92 19.07
CA TYR A 99 9.56 -11.57 18.85
C TYR A 99 8.36 -11.33 19.77
N SER A 100 8.33 -10.18 20.44
CA SER A 100 7.17 -9.83 21.26
C SER A 100 5.96 -9.48 20.37
N LYS A 101 4.74 -9.57 20.90
CA LYS A 101 3.50 -9.03 20.27
C LYS A 101 3.53 -7.50 20.05
N GLU A 102 4.62 -6.90 20.47
CA GLU A 102 4.93 -5.50 20.53
C GLU A 102 6.04 -5.17 19.50
N ASN A 103 6.71 -6.15 18.92
CA ASN A 103 7.63 -5.91 17.83
C ASN A 103 6.88 -5.28 16.61
N ASN A 104 7.55 -4.39 15.89
CA ASN A 104 6.97 -3.64 14.77
C ASN A 104 6.54 -4.54 13.61
N ASP A 105 7.26 -5.64 13.34
CA ASP A 105 6.95 -6.59 12.27
C ASP A 105 5.69 -7.39 12.63
N VAL A 106 5.58 -7.82 13.89
CA VAL A 106 4.35 -8.47 14.40
C VAL A 106 3.16 -7.51 14.33
N ILE A 107 3.36 -6.24 14.67
CA ILE A 107 2.32 -5.20 14.56
C ILE A 107 1.93 -4.98 13.09
N PHE A 108 2.90 -4.90 12.18
CA PHE A 108 2.68 -4.74 10.75
C PHE A 108 1.83 -5.89 10.19
N LEU A 109 2.22 -7.14 10.41
CA LEU A 109 1.44 -8.31 10.00
C LEU A 109 0.04 -8.33 10.61
N THR A 110 -0.11 -7.86 11.85
CA THR A 110 -1.43 -7.76 12.50
C THR A 110 -2.29 -6.68 11.82
N ILE A 111 -1.70 -5.58 11.33
CA ILE A 111 -2.41 -4.58 10.53
C ILE A 111 -2.88 -5.21 9.21
N GLU A 112 -2.00 -5.92 8.49
CA GLU A 112 -2.36 -6.57 7.22
C GLU A 112 -3.45 -7.63 7.40
N MET A 113 -3.40 -8.41 8.48
CA MET A 113 -4.46 -9.36 8.83
C MET A 113 -5.78 -8.64 9.12
N THR A 114 -5.72 -7.47 9.76
CA THR A 114 -6.90 -6.64 10.01
C THR A 114 -7.46 -6.06 8.71
N ASN A 115 -6.61 -5.61 7.78
CA ASN A 115 -6.99 -5.16 6.44
C ASN A 115 -7.68 -6.29 5.66
N ASN A 116 -7.12 -7.50 5.70
CA ASN A 116 -7.70 -8.70 5.08
C ASN A 116 -9.11 -8.98 5.60
N LEU A 117 -9.34 -8.89 6.91
CA LEU A 117 -10.68 -9.07 7.48
C LEU A 117 -11.69 -8.03 7.00
N VAL A 118 -11.27 -6.77 6.79
CA VAL A 118 -12.15 -5.73 6.19
C VAL A 118 -12.48 -6.08 4.74
N LYS A 119 -11.50 -6.44 3.92
CA LYS A 119 -11.71 -6.84 2.52
C LYS A 119 -12.61 -8.06 2.42
N LYS A 120 -12.37 -9.08 3.27
CA LYS A 120 -13.18 -10.30 3.39
C LYS A 120 -14.62 -9.99 3.77
N ALA A 121 -14.84 -9.16 4.79
CA ALA A 121 -16.17 -8.73 5.22
C ALA A 121 -16.92 -7.95 4.13
N PHE A 122 -16.23 -7.14 3.34
CA PHE A 122 -16.85 -6.35 2.26
C PHE A 122 -17.32 -7.22 1.08
N LYS A 123 -16.64 -8.33 0.82
CA LYS A 123 -16.97 -9.26 -0.27
C LYS A 123 -17.92 -10.39 0.15
N GLU A 124 -18.15 -10.55 1.45
CA GLU A 124 -19.00 -11.60 2.01
C GLU A 124 -20.49 -11.31 1.76
N THR A 125 -21.22 -12.34 1.31
CA THR A 125 -22.66 -12.26 1.04
C THR A 125 -23.48 -12.55 2.29
N ASP A 126 -22.95 -13.36 3.22
CA ASP A 126 -23.57 -13.60 4.52
C ASP A 126 -23.36 -12.39 5.45
N ALA A 127 -24.44 -11.63 5.65
CA ALA A 127 -24.43 -10.42 6.49
C ALA A 127 -23.97 -10.67 7.93
N ASN A 128 -24.20 -11.86 8.50
CA ASN A 128 -23.77 -12.18 9.86
C ASN A 128 -22.26 -12.40 9.91
N LYS A 129 -21.70 -13.16 8.97
CA LYS A 129 -20.24 -13.35 8.85
C LYS A 129 -19.53 -12.03 8.58
N ALA A 130 -20.05 -11.24 7.63
CA ALA A 130 -19.54 -9.90 7.32
C ALA A 130 -19.50 -9.02 8.58
N LYS A 131 -20.59 -8.99 9.36
CA LYS A 131 -20.67 -8.24 10.61
C LYS A 131 -19.67 -8.71 11.66
N VAL A 132 -19.47 -10.02 11.81
CA VAL A 132 -18.49 -10.58 12.74
C VAL A 132 -17.08 -10.15 12.36
N TRP A 133 -16.67 -10.36 11.10
CA TRP A 133 -15.32 -9.99 10.65
C TRP A 133 -15.08 -8.49 10.72
N MET A 134 -16.07 -7.67 10.37
CA MET A 134 -15.99 -6.22 10.53
C MET A 134 -15.82 -5.80 12.01
N THR A 135 -16.47 -6.51 12.93
CA THR A 135 -16.34 -6.27 14.38
C THR A 135 -14.95 -6.66 14.89
N VAL A 136 -14.44 -7.80 14.44
CA VAL A 136 -13.06 -8.24 14.77
C VAL A 136 -12.05 -7.23 14.24
N ALA A 137 -12.16 -6.81 12.98
CA ALA A 137 -11.28 -5.80 12.40
C ALA A 137 -11.33 -4.47 13.17
N HIS A 138 -12.53 -3.97 13.48
CA HIS A 138 -12.70 -2.75 14.27
C HIS A 138 -12.01 -2.83 15.63
N ASN A 139 -12.15 -3.97 16.34
CA ASN A 139 -11.48 -4.20 17.61
C ASN A 139 -9.96 -4.32 17.45
N GLY A 140 -9.48 -4.97 16.38
CA GLY A 140 -8.06 -5.04 16.02
C GLY A 140 -7.45 -3.66 15.90
N TYR A 141 -8.00 -2.80 15.04
CA TYR A 141 -7.55 -1.41 14.90
C TYR A 141 -7.60 -0.62 16.22
N ARG A 142 -8.66 -0.81 17.03
CA ARG A 142 -8.77 -0.13 18.34
C ARG A 142 -7.62 -0.51 19.27
N LEU A 143 -7.26 -1.80 19.33
CA LEU A 143 -6.17 -2.30 20.16
C LEU A 143 -4.80 -1.84 19.63
N LEU A 144 -4.57 -1.97 18.33
CA LEU A 144 -3.34 -1.52 17.67
C LEU A 144 -3.10 -0.03 17.89
N LYS A 145 -4.11 0.81 17.64
CA LYS A 145 -4.06 2.25 17.90
C LYS A 145 -3.73 2.56 19.36
N LYS A 146 -4.39 1.90 20.31
CA LYS A 146 -4.14 2.11 21.75
C LYS A 146 -2.69 1.76 22.11
N LYS A 147 -2.16 0.66 21.56
CA LYS A 147 -0.78 0.23 21.80
C LYS A 147 0.24 1.23 21.22
N LEU A 148 0.06 1.63 19.96
CA LEU A 148 0.97 2.56 19.28
C LEU A 148 0.95 3.97 19.90
N LEU A 149 -0.22 4.48 20.30
CA LEU A 149 -0.30 5.77 20.98
C LEU A 149 0.39 5.74 22.36
N ARG A 150 0.19 4.69 23.15
CA ARG A 150 0.88 4.54 24.44
C ARG A 150 2.40 4.55 24.28
N ARG A 151 2.93 3.92 23.24
CA ARG A 151 4.37 3.93 22.92
C ARG A 151 4.89 5.32 22.65
N ILE A 152 4.15 6.10 21.87
CA ILE A 152 4.48 7.49 21.57
C ILE A 152 4.46 8.33 22.88
N ASP A 153 3.48 8.10 23.74
CA ASP A 153 3.33 8.82 25.02
C ASP A 153 4.51 8.54 25.98
N VAL A 154 5.03 7.30 26.02
CA VAL A 154 6.19 6.92 26.84
C VAL A 154 7.54 7.21 26.17
N GLY A 155 7.54 7.89 25.03
CA GLY A 155 8.77 8.41 24.40
C GLY A 155 9.35 7.57 23.26
N ALA A 156 8.69 6.49 22.83
CA ALA A 156 9.09 5.71 21.65
C ALA A 156 8.69 6.46 20.35
N LYS A 157 9.35 7.61 20.12
CA LYS A 157 9.16 8.49 18.96
C LYS A 157 9.98 7.98 17.78
N HIS A 158 9.71 6.76 17.34
CA HIS A 158 10.39 6.17 16.19
C HIS A 158 9.58 6.35 14.91
N GLU A 159 10.25 6.66 13.81
CA GLU A 159 9.67 6.80 12.46
C GLU A 159 8.73 5.63 12.11
N GLN A 160 9.18 4.40 12.37
CA GLN A 160 8.38 3.18 12.15
C GLN A 160 7.11 3.12 13.00
N THR A 161 7.11 3.66 14.23
CA THR A 161 5.91 3.71 15.08
C THR A 161 4.86 4.67 14.50
N TYR A 162 5.29 5.82 13.97
CA TYR A 162 4.41 6.75 13.29
C TYR A 162 3.87 6.18 11.98
N MET A 163 4.70 5.46 11.24
CA MET A 163 4.30 4.73 10.03
C MET A 163 3.20 3.70 10.34
N LEU A 164 3.39 2.84 11.33
CA LEU A 164 2.39 1.85 11.72
C LEU A 164 1.09 2.51 12.21
N LEU A 165 1.19 3.63 12.94
CA LEU A 165 0.01 4.37 13.38
C LEU A 165 -0.75 4.99 12.20
N SER A 166 -0.02 5.52 11.21
CA SER A 166 -0.60 5.99 9.94
C SER A 166 -1.38 4.88 9.25
N MET A 167 -0.80 3.68 9.11
CA MET A 167 -1.45 2.52 8.49
C MET A 167 -2.71 2.09 9.25
N VAL A 168 -2.69 2.13 10.59
CA VAL A 168 -3.90 1.85 11.38
C VAL A 168 -5.00 2.88 11.10
N TYR A 169 -4.66 4.16 10.99
CA TYR A 169 -5.64 5.19 10.64
C TYR A 169 -6.16 5.03 9.20
N GLU A 170 -5.31 4.66 8.25
CA GLU A 170 -5.68 4.33 6.88
C GLU A 170 -6.67 3.17 6.83
N GLY A 171 -6.35 2.03 7.45
CA GLY A 171 -7.26 0.87 7.49
C GLY A 171 -8.61 1.17 8.16
N VAL A 172 -8.62 2.01 9.21
CA VAL A 172 -9.87 2.51 9.82
C VAL A 172 -10.64 3.42 8.85
N ALA A 173 -9.94 4.27 8.09
CA ALA A 173 -10.56 5.13 7.10
C ALA A 173 -11.22 4.31 5.98
N GLU A 174 -10.53 3.30 5.45
CA GLU A 174 -11.06 2.36 4.47
C GLU A 174 -12.28 1.61 5.00
N MET A 175 -12.21 1.10 6.23
CA MET A 175 -13.33 0.44 6.91
C MET A 175 -14.57 1.36 7.04
N TYR A 176 -14.39 2.65 7.31
CA TYR A 176 -15.51 3.60 7.31
C TYR A 176 -15.98 3.94 5.89
N SER A 177 -15.07 4.01 4.93
CA SER A 177 -15.34 4.31 3.52
C SER A 177 -16.24 3.25 2.87
N THR A 178 -15.96 1.96 3.11
CA THR A 178 -16.76 0.83 2.62
C THR A 178 -18.18 0.82 3.17
N ARG A 179 -18.37 1.39 4.37
CA ARG A 179 -19.69 1.55 5.01
C ARG A 179 -20.39 2.86 4.68
N GLY A 180 -19.81 3.69 3.82
CA GLY A 180 -20.36 5.00 3.44
C GLY A 180 -20.30 6.06 4.55
N ILE A 181 -19.55 5.83 5.63
CA ILE A 181 -19.44 6.78 6.76
C ILE A 181 -18.32 7.79 6.44
N LEU A 182 -18.58 8.63 5.43
CA LEU A 182 -17.55 9.44 4.77
C LEU A 182 -16.87 10.46 5.69
N MET A 183 -17.60 11.08 6.63
CA MET A 183 -17.00 12.02 7.58
C MET A 183 -15.95 11.36 8.47
N LYS A 184 -16.23 10.14 8.95
CA LYS A 184 -15.27 9.39 9.77
C LYS A 184 -14.11 8.90 8.91
N ALA A 185 -14.37 8.46 7.68
CA ALA A 185 -13.31 8.07 6.74
C ALA A 185 -12.34 9.23 6.50
N ARG A 186 -12.86 10.41 6.15
CA ARG A 186 -12.08 11.64 5.95
C ARG A 186 -11.19 11.97 7.15
N SER A 187 -11.79 12.04 8.35
CA SER A 187 -11.04 12.38 9.57
C SER A 187 -9.92 11.38 9.88
N ASN A 188 -10.10 10.09 9.55
CA ASN A 188 -9.06 9.10 9.76
C ASN A 188 -7.96 9.18 8.68
N TYR A 189 -8.28 9.45 7.42
CA TYR A 189 -7.27 9.73 6.39
C TYR A 189 -6.43 10.98 6.73
N GLU A 190 -7.06 12.06 7.20
CA GLU A 190 -6.34 13.27 7.65
C GLU A 190 -5.36 12.95 8.80
N LYS A 191 -5.75 12.07 9.73
CA LYS A 191 -4.86 11.57 10.79
C LYS A 191 -3.75 10.68 10.24
N ALA A 192 -4.06 9.80 9.29
CA ALA A 192 -3.07 8.96 8.63
C ALA A 192 -1.97 9.82 8.00
N ILE A 193 -2.37 10.83 7.21
CA ILE A 193 -1.42 11.80 6.61
C ILE A 193 -0.58 12.49 7.68
N SER A 194 -1.19 13.04 8.74
CA SER A 194 -0.46 13.73 9.81
C SER A 194 0.58 12.85 10.52
N TRP A 195 0.30 11.55 10.70
CA TRP A 195 1.27 10.60 11.24
C TRP A 195 2.28 10.16 10.20
N GLY A 196 1.87 9.97 8.95
CA GLY A 196 2.76 9.61 7.84
C GLY A 196 3.81 10.67 7.54
N GLU A 197 3.47 11.95 7.63
CA GLU A 197 4.42 13.06 7.52
C GLU A 197 5.57 12.95 8.55
N LYS A 198 5.29 12.42 9.74
CA LYS A 198 6.30 12.18 10.80
C LYS A 198 7.05 10.86 10.63
N GLY A 199 6.46 9.91 9.92
CA GLY A 199 6.89 8.51 9.90
C GLY A 199 7.49 8.00 8.59
N PHE A 200 7.38 8.72 7.49
CA PHE A 200 8.00 8.35 6.21
C PHE A 200 8.05 9.50 5.19
N GLY A 201 7.54 10.69 5.55
CA GLY A 201 7.58 11.89 4.71
C GLY A 201 6.76 11.77 3.42
N GLY A 202 7.22 12.45 2.36
CA GLY A 202 6.53 12.59 1.07
C GLY A 202 6.78 11.43 0.09
N ASN A 203 6.66 10.19 0.52
CA ASN A 203 6.92 9.01 -0.31
C ASN A 203 5.65 8.46 -1.00
N MET A 204 5.79 7.31 -1.65
CA MET A 204 4.70 6.62 -2.36
C MET A 204 3.45 6.34 -1.51
N ARG A 205 3.60 6.07 -0.20
CA ARG A 205 2.46 5.87 0.71
C ARG A 205 1.68 7.16 0.92
N MET A 206 2.37 8.30 1.00
CA MET A 206 1.70 9.61 1.09
C MET A 206 0.81 9.87 -0.12
N ILE A 207 1.26 9.50 -1.32
CA ILE A 207 0.49 9.60 -2.56
C ILE A 207 -0.81 8.77 -2.47
N SER A 208 -0.74 7.53 -1.95
CA SER A 208 -1.92 6.68 -1.74
C SER A 208 -2.92 7.30 -0.76
N LEU A 209 -2.44 7.84 0.37
CA LEU A 209 -3.30 8.49 1.37
C LEU A 209 -4.01 9.71 0.82
N LEU A 210 -3.29 10.55 0.06
CA LEU A 210 -3.87 11.74 -0.59
C LEU A 210 -4.93 11.36 -1.63
N ASN A 211 -4.67 10.31 -2.43
CA ASN A 211 -5.66 9.80 -3.38
C ASN A 211 -6.90 9.21 -2.67
N GLY A 212 -6.71 8.51 -1.54
CA GLY A 212 -7.80 8.05 -0.69
C GLY A 212 -8.67 9.21 -0.20
N LEU A 213 -8.05 10.29 0.29
CA LEU A 213 -8.75 11.48 0.77
C LEU A 213 -9.46 12.26 -0.35
N TYR A 214 -8.82 12.36 -1.53
CA TYR A 214 -9.44 12.85 -2.75
C TYR A 214 -10.75 12.09 -3.07
N ASN A 215 -10.71 10.76 -3.11
CA ASN A 215 -11.88 9.93 -3.40
C ASN A 215 -12.99 10.12 -2.35
N ILE A 216 -12.64 10.25 -1.07
CA ILE A 216 -13.61 10.55 -0.02
C ILE A 216 -14.26 11.92 -0.23
N CYS A 217 -13.48 12.95 -0.53
CA CYS A 217 -14.01 14.30 -0.76
C CYS A 217 -14.91 14.36 -2.00
N MET A 218 -14.56 13.65 -3.08
CA MET A 218 -15.42 13.50 -4.25
C MET A 218 -16.76 12.84 -3.91
N ARG A 219 -16.75 11.77 -3.10
CA ARG A 219 -17.98 11.11 -2.62
C ARG A 219 -18.81 11.98 -1.68
N GLN A 220 -18.19 12.98 -1.05
CA GLN A 220 -18.87 13.99 -0.24
C GLN A 220 -19.37 15.19 -1.07
N TYR A 221 -19.14 15.20 -2.39
CA TYR A 221 -19.37 16.35 -3.28
C TYR A 221 -18.60 17.62 -2.84
N ASN A 222 -17.54 17.46 -2.04
CA ASN A 222 -16.66 18.55 -1.63
C ASN A 222 -15.49 18.65 -2.63
N VAL A 223 -15.83 19.07 -3.84
CA VAL A 223 -14.90 19.10 -4.97
C VAL A 223 -13.72 20.05 -4.77
N PRO A 224 -13.86 21.27 -4.20
CA PRO A 224 -12.71 22.14 -3.95
C PRO A 224 -11.64 21.51 -3.05
N VAL A 225 -12.08 20.81 -1.98
CA VAL A 225 -11.15 20.08 -1.10
C VAL A 225 -10.57 18.85 -1.79
N ALA A 226 -11.34 18.17 -2.63
CA ALA A 226 -10.83 17.05 -3.42
C ALA A 226 -9.68 17.50 -4.33
N ILE A 227 -9.86 18.61 -5.07
CA ILE A 227 -8.84 19.19 -5.94
C ILE A 227 -7.55 19.47 -5.14
N PHE A 228 -7.65 20.11 -3.97
CA PHE A 228 -6.49 20.40 -3.13
C PHE A 228 -5.66 19.15 -2.80
N TYR A 229 -6.30 18.02 -2.47
CA TYR A 229 -5.58 16.78 -2.17
C TYR A 229 -5.04 16.11 -3.44
N LEU A 230 -5.75 16.19 -4.56
CA LEU A 230 -5.29 15.67 -5.84
C LEU A 230 -4.04 16.43 -6.34
N GLU A 231 -4.03 17.77 -6.24
CA GLU A 231 -2.87 18.59 -6.60
C GLU A 231 -1.64 18.23 -5.74
N LYS A 232 -1.82 18.07 -4.43
CA LYS A 232 -0.75 17.59 -3.55
C LYS A 232 -0.22 16.22 -3.97
N ALA A 233 -1.11 15.30 -4.35
CA ALA A 233 -0.72 13.98 -4.83
C ALA A 233 0.07 14.06 -6.15
N ILE A 234 -0.37 14.90 -7.10
CA ILE A 234 0.32 15.14 -8.38
C ILE A 234 1.72 15.70 -8.16
N VAL A 235 1.89 16.67 -7.25
CA VAL A 235 3.20 17.26 -6.94
C VAL A 235 4.15 16.20 -6.40
N LEU A 236 3.69 15.34 -5.49
CA LEU A 236 4.50 14.25 -4.94
C LEU A 236 4.81 13.19 -6.01
N ALA A 237 3.80 12.75 -6.76
CA ALA A 237 3.95 11.76 -7.83
C ALA A 237 4.94 12.20 -8.91
N ARG A 238 4.92 13.49 -9.28
CA ARG A 238 5.87 14.08 -10.22
C ARG A 238 7.29 14.07 -9.68
N LYS A 239 7.48 14.40 -8.39
CA LYS A 239 8.81 14.40 -7.75
C LYS A 239 9.40 13.00 -7.62
N SER A 240 8.57 12.00 -7.35
CA SER A 240 9.03 10.62 -7.14
C SER A 240 9.01 9.75 -8.40
N GLY A 241 8.54 10.26 -9.54
CA GLY A 241 8.34 9.45 -10.75
C GLY A 241 7.30 8.34 -10.57
N ASP A 242 6.28 8.56 -9.73
CA ASP A 242 5.23 7.57 -9.48
C ASP A 242 4.38 7.37 -10.74
N GLN A 243 4.22 6.12 -11.17
CA GLN A 243 3.49 5.76 -12.39
C GLN A 243 2.01 6.21 -12.35
N ARG A 244 1.43 6.38 -11.16
CA ARG A 244 0.04 6.84 -10.98
C ARG A 244 -0.15 8.31 -11.34
N LEU A 245 0.93 9.06 -11.62
CA LEU A 245 0.85 10.44 -12.08
C LEU A 245 -0.07 10.59 -13.30
N ALA A 246 -0.02 9.64 -14.25
CA ALA A 246 -0.86 9.68 -15.44
C ALA A 246 -2.36 9.69 -15.08
N GLU A 247 -2.81 8.74 -14.25
CA GLU A 247 -4.19 8.65 -13.78
C GLU A 247 -4.62 9.92 -13.03
N MET A 248 -3.75 10.46 -12.18
CA MET A 248 -4.04 11.68 -11.42
C MET A 248 -4.21 12.91 -12.30
N LEU A 249 -3.38 13.05 -13.35
CA LEU A 249 -3.48 14.15 -14.31
C LEU A 249 -4.76 14.06 -15.15
N VAL A 250 -5.18 12.86 -15.55
CA VAL A 250 -6.45 12.66 -16.26
C VAL A 250 -7.63 13.04 -15.37
N LYS A 251 -7.65 12.56 -14.12
CA LYS A 251 -8.68 12.93 -13.13
C LYS A 251 -8.74 14.44 -12.90
N TYR A 252 -7.58 15.09 -12.78
CA TYR A 252 -7.51 16.53 -12.61
C TYR A 252 -8.06 17.27 -13.84
N GLY A 253 -7.68 16.83 -15.04
CA GLY A 253 -8.20 17.40 -16.30
C GLY A 253 -9.72 17.23 -16.45
N LEU A 254 -10.27 16.07 -16.09
CA LEU A 254 -11.72 15.84 -16.08
C LEU A 254 -12.44 16.81 -15.14
N ILE A 255 -11.89 17.08 -13.95
CA ILE A 255 -12.47 18.05 -13.02
C ILE A 255 -12.39 19.46 -13.59
N LEU A 256 -11.24 19.87 -14.12
CA LEU A 256 -11.07 21.18 -14.76
C LEU A 256 -12.05 21.41 -15.90
N MET A 257 -12.29 20.38 -16.72
CA MET A 257 -13.28 20.40 -17.80
C MET A 257 -14.69 20.67 -17.24
N LEU A 258 -15.08 20.01 -16.15
CA LEU A 258 -16.39 20.24 -15.50
C LEU A 258 -16.57 21.68 -15.00
N TYR A 259 -15.49 22.35 -14.60
CA TYR A 259 -15.50 23.76 -14.19
C TYR A 259 -15.27 24.74 -15.36
N GLY A 260 -15.23 24.26 -16.61
CA GLY A 260 -15.05 25.10 -17.79
C GLY A 260 -13.62 25.60 -18.02
N HIS A 261 -12.62 25.08 -17.29
CA HIS A 261 -11.21 25.40 -17.48
C HIS A 261 -10.61 24.56 -18.61
N LEU A 262 -11.15 24.71 -19.83
CA LEU A 262 -10.86 23.83 -20.97
C LEU A 262 -9.37 23.78 -21.34
N ASP A 263 -8.67 24.92 -21.36
CA ASP A 263 -7.24 24.96 -21.70
C ASP A 263 -6.37 24.19 -20.69
N GLN A 264 -6.70 24.29 -19.40
CA GLN A 264 -5.97 23.58 -18.34
C GLN A 264 -6.31 22.08 -18.37
N ALA A 265 -7.59 21.77 -18.64
CA ALA A 265 -8.05 20.39 -18.81
C ALA A 265 -7.34 19.71 -19.98
N LEU A 266 -7.21 20.39 -21.11
CA LEU A 266 -6.53 19.87 -22.31
C LEU A 266 -5.06 19.59 -22.03
N LYS A 267 -4.35 20.51 -21.35
CA LYS A 267 -2.95 20.29 -20.92
C LYS A 267 -2.83 19.09 -20.00
N SER A 268 -3.68 18.99 -18.99
CA SER A 268 -3.61 17.92 -17.99
C SER A 268 -3.95 16.54 -18.57
N CYS A 269 -5.05 16.43 -19.34
CA CYS A 269 -5.44 15.19 -20.01
C CYS A 269 -4.42 14.79 -21.10
N GLY A 270 -3.83 15.76 -21.81
CA GLY A 270 -2.77 15.50 -22.80
C GLY A 270 -1.49 14.95 -22.16
N GLU A 271 -1.01 15.56 -21.08
CA GLU A 271 0.15 15.03 -20.34
C GLU A 271 -0.15 13.63 -19.76
N GLY A 272 -1.34 13.42 -19.21
CA GLY A 272 -1.80 12.13 -18.72
C GLY A 272 -1.86 11.04 -19.82
N LEU A 273 -2.29 11.41 -21.03
CA LEU A 273 -2.31 10.51 -22.20
C LEU A 273 -0.90 10.09 -22.61
N ASP A 274 0.03 11.02 -22.70
CA ASP A 274 1.42 10.73 -23.09
C ASP A 274 2.11 9.80 -22.09
N LEU A 275 1.90 10.04 -20.79
CA LEU A 275 2.44 9.19 -19.73
C LEU A 275 1.80 7.80 -19.73
N SER A 276 0.48 7.70 -19.89
CA SER A 276 -0.23 6.41 -19.90
C SER A 276 0.13 5.56 -21.13
N LYS A 277 0.35 6.17 -22.31
CA LYS A 277 0.88 5.48 -23.50
C LYS A 277 2.26 4.88 -23.25
N LYS A 278 3.17 5.63 -22.61
CA LYS A 278 4.52 5.14 -22.25
C LYS A 278 4.43 3.97 -21.25
N ALA A 279 3.50 4.06 -20.30
CA ALA A 279 3.26 3.00 -19.31
C ALA A 279 2.46 1.81 -19.84
N LYS A 280 1.96 1.86 -21.09
CA LYS A 280 1.04 0.87 -21.69
C LYS A 280 -0.23 0.66 -20.84
N ASP A 281 -0.69 1.70 -20.15
CA ASP A 281 -1.93 1.68 -19.36
C ASP A 281 -3.12 2.01 -20.27
N SER A 282 -3.70 0.96 -20.87
CA SER A 282 -4.83 1.09 -21.80
C SER A 282 -6.06 1.74 -21.19
N LYS A 283 -6.27 1.56 -19.88
CA LYS A 283 -7.42 2.14 -19.18
C LYS A 283 -7.27 3.66 -19.09
N THR A 284 -6.14 4.14 -18.59
CA THR A 284 -5.90 5.58 -18.46
C THR A 284 -5.81 6.25 -19.83
N VAL A 285 -5.29 5.55 -20.86
CA VAL A 285 -5.34 6.04 -22.25
C VAL A 285 -6.78 6.29 -22.71
N SER A 286 -7.67 5.31 -22.52
CA SER A 286 -9.07 5.45 -22.91
C SER A 286 -9.77 6.61 -22.18
N GLU A 287 -9.53 6.76 -20.87
CA GLU A 287 -10.10 7.86 -20.07
C GLU A 287 -9.58 9.23 -20.54
N ALA A 288 -8.29 9.32 -20.87
CA ALA A 288 -7.67 10.54 -21.38
C ALA A 288 -8.19 10.91 -22.78
N ASP A 289 -8.31 9.95 -23.68
CA ASP A 289 -8.85 10.17 -25.02
C ASP A 289 -10.31 10.63 -24.96
N GLU A 290 -11.13 10.04 -24.07
CA GLU A 290 -12.51 10.50 -23.84
C GLU A 290 -12.54 11.95 -23.33
N CYS A 291 -11.70 12.28 -22.35
CA CYS A 291 -11.55 13.65 -21.85
C CYS A 291 -11.25 14.64 -22.99
N LEU A 292 -10.23 14.35 -23.81
CA LEU A 292 -9.79 15.23 -24.88
C LEU A 292 -10.82 15.36 -25.99
N ASN A 293 -11.49 14.27 -26.37
CA ASN A 293 -12.55 14.31 -27.38
C ASN A 293 -13.71 15.20 -26.93
N ARG A 294 -14.11 15.10 -25.65
CA ARG A 294 -15.17 15.95 -25.08
C ARG A 294 -14.80 17.42 -25.02
N ILE A 295 -13.54 17.73 -24.75
CA ILE A 295 -13.02 19.11 -24.78
C ILE A 295 -13.07 19.64 -26.20
N ASN A 296 -12.54 18.88 -27.18
CA ASN A 296 -12.48 19.29 -28.58
C ASN A 296 -13.88 19.46 -29.20
N SER A 297 -14.86 18.67 -28.79
CA SER A 297 -16.25 18.81 -29.27
C SER A 297 -16.95 20.07 -28.73
N GLN A 298 -16.41 20.75 -27.73
CA GLN A 298 -16.97 22.04 -27.24
C GLN A 298 -16.45 23.25 -28.03
N PHE A 299 -15.44 23.05 -28.89
CA PHE A 299 -14.87 24.07 -29.76
C PHE A 299 -15.35 23.97 -31.23
N LEU A 300 -16.21 22.99 -31.54
CA LEU A 300 -16.88 22.77 -32.83
C LEU A 300 -18.31 23.27 -32.78
#